data_AF-A0A392PKU5-F1
#
_entry.id   AF-A0A392PKU5-F1
#
_cell.length_a   1.000
_cell.length_b   1.000
_cell.length_c   1.000
_cell.angle_alpha   90.00
_cell.angle_beta   90.00
_cell.angle_gamma   90.00
#
_symmetry.space_group_name_H-M   'P 1'
#
loop_
_entity.id
_entity.type
_entity.pdbx_description
1 polymer ?
#
loop_
_entity_poly.entity_id
_entity_poly.type
_entity_poly.pdbx_seq_one_letter_code
_entity_poly.pdbx_strand_id
1 'polypeptide(L)' 'MRNGIEAAEYAAELQRLVRYLGVSNGNMQEGSLRCDVNVSVRPIGQSKFGTK' A
#
# COMPACT_ATOMS: atom_id res chain seq x y z
N MET A 1 3.72 -5.46 -6.53
CA MET A 1 3.18 -4.11 -6.64
C MET A 1 3.97 -3.34 -7.68
N ARG A 2 3.48 -3.32 -8.91
CA ARG A 2 4.11 -2.66 -10.06
C ARG A 2 3.27 -1.51 -10.63
N ASN A 3 2.03 -1.38 -10.18
CA ASN A 3 1.10 -0.33 -10.57
C ASN A 3 0.26 0.12 -9.35
N GLY A 4 -0.43 1.26 -9.48
CA GLY A 4 -1.22 1.83 -8.39
C GLY A 4 -2.48 1.03 -8.04
N ILE A 5 -3.00 0.23 -8.97
CA ILE A 5 -4.20 -0.60 -8.75
C ILE A 5 -3.88 -1.74 -7.79
N GLU A 6 -2.79 -2.46 -8.03
CA GLU A 6 -2.26 -3.48 -7.12
C GLU A 6 -1.98 -2.90 -5.72
N ALA A 7 -1.57 -1.63 -5.64
CA ALA A 7 -1.36 -0.94 -4.37
C ALA A 7 -2.67 -0.74 -3.59
N ALA A 8 -3.72 -0.28 -4.28
CA ALA A 8 -5.03 -0.09 -3.69
C ALA A 8 -5.65 -1.42 -3.25
N GLU A 9 -5.53 -2.46 -4.07
CA GLU A 9 -6.03 -3.82 -3.75
C GLU A 9 -5.32 -4.39 -2.52
N TYR A 10 -3.99 -4.25 -2.44
CA TYR A 10 -3.23 -4.69 -1.28
C TYR A 10 -3.67 -3.98 0.01
N ALA A 11 -3.88 -2.66 -0.04
CA ALA A 11 -4.34 -1.89 1.11
C ALA A 11 -5.77 -2.29 1.53
N ALA A 12 -6.64 -2.60 0.57
CA ALA A 12 -8.00 -3.08 0.83
C ALA A 12 -8.00 -4.46 1.52
N GLU A 13 -7.14 -5.38 1.10
CA GLU A 13 -6.98 -6.68 1.76
C GLU A 13 -6.41 -6.54 3.18
N LEU A 14 -5.44 -5.64 3.38
CA LEU A 14 -4.92 -5.35 4.72
C LEU A 14 -6.02 -4.81 5.65
N GLN A 15 -6.86 -3.90 5.14
CA GLN A 15 -8.02 -3.38 5.88
C GLN A 15 -9.01 -4.50 6.24
N ARG A 16 -9.29 -5.42 5.31
CA ARG A 16 -10.16 -6.58 5.57
C ARG A 16 -9.62 -7.47 6.68
N LEU A 17 -8.31 -7.78 6.66
CA LEU A 17 -7.66 -8.59 7.68
C LEU A 17 -7.74 -7.96 9.08
N VAL A 18 -7.40 -6.68 9.18
CA VAL A 18 -7.41 -5.93 10.44
C VAL A 18 -8.83 -5.83 11.03
N ARG A 19 -9.84 -5.65 10.17
CA ARG A 19 -11.26 -5.69 10.57
C ARG A 19 -11.70 -7.08 11.00
N TYR A 20 -11.31 -8.11 10.26
CA TYR A 20 -11.68 -9.50 10.55
C TYR A 20 -11.12 -9.96 11.91
N LEU A 21 -9.89 -9.55 12.22
CA LEU A 21 -9.25 -9.82 13.51
C LEU A 21 -9.80 -8.96 14.66
N GLY A 22 -10.65 -7.96 14.38
CA GLY A 22 -11.25 -7.09 15.39
C GLY A 22 -10.27 -6.12 16.06
N VAL A 23 -9.07 -5.95 15.51
CA VAL A 23 -8.02 -5.10 16.11
C VAL A 23 -8.14 -3.62 15.74
N SER A 24 -8.79 -3.31 14.61
CA SER A 24 -9.12 -1.93 14.21
C SER A 24 -10.24 -1.91 13.17
N ASN A 25 -11.02 -0.82 13.15
CA ASN A 25 -12.05 -0.54 12.14
C ASN A 25 -11.45 -0.14 10.79
N GLY A 26 -10.14 0.13 10.72
CA GLY A 26 -9.39 0.37 9.48
C GLY A 26 -9.91 1.54 8.65
N ASN A 27 -10.63 2.49 9.24
CA ASN A 27 -11.24 3.63 8.54
C ASN A 27 -10.20 4.74 8.27
N MET A 28 -9.92 4.99 7.00
CA MET A 28 -8.97 6.04 6.59
C MET A 28 -9.49 7.46 6.84
N GLN A 29 -10.81 7.69 6.82
CA GLN A 29 -11.40 9.02 7.04
C GLN A 29 -11.28 9.46 8.52
N GLU A 30 -11.39 8.50 9.43
CA GLU A 30 -11.21 8.73 10.87
C GLU A 30 -9.73 8.60 11.31
N GLY A 31 -8.83 8.26 10.38
CA GLY A 31 -7.39 8.12 10.65
C GLY A 31 -6.98 6.82 11.35
N SER A 32 -7.89 5.85 11.51
CA SER A 32 -7.62 4.54 12.11
C SER A 32 -6.88 3.57 11.18
N LEU A 33 -6.69 3.95 9.91
CA LEU A 33 -5.77 3.35 8.96
C LEU A 33 -5.00 4.44 8.23
N ARG A 34 -3.66 4.34 8.23
CA ARG A 34 -2.75 5.23 7.49
C ARG A 34 -1.81 4.37 6.66
N CYS A 35 -1.50 4.82 5.44
CA CYS A 35 -0.61 4.09 4.53
C CYS A 35 0.31 5.09 3.84
N ASP A 36 1.62 4.94 4.07
CA ASP A 36 2.66 5.67 3.36
C ASP A 36 3.17 4.80 2.22
N VAL A 37 3.20 5.35 1.00
CA VAL A 37 3.60 4.62 -0.21
C VAL A 37 4.94 5.16 -0.71
N ASN A 38 5.90 4.26 -0.96
CA ASN A 38 7.18 4.57 -1.59
C ASN A 38 7.16 4.05 -3.03
N VAL A 39 7.45 4.91 -4.01
CA VAL A 39 7.36 4.59 -5.44
C VAL A 39 8.63 4.99 -6.17
N SER A 40 9.40 4.01 -6.62
CA SER A 40 10.57 4.22 -7.46
C SER A 40 10.32 3.71 -8.88
N VAL A 41 10.49 4.59 -9.87
CA VAL A 41 10.35 4.24 -11.30
C VAL A 41 11.71 3.84 -11.87
N ARG A 42 11.76 2.74 -12.61
CA ARG A 42 13.01 2.19 -13.16
C ARG A 42 12.93 1.98 -14.67
N PRO A 43 13.82 2.62 -15.46
CA PRO A 43 13.95 2.34 -16.90
C PRO A 43 14.31 0.87 -17.16
N ILE A 44 13.82 0.34 -18.27
CA ILE A 44 14.06 -1.06 -18.67
C ILE A 44 15.55 -1.23 -18.98
N GLY A 45 16.21 -2.19 -18.31
CA GLY A 45 17.64 -2.48 -18.46
C GLY A 45 18.56 -1.91 -17.38
N GLN A 46 18.06 -1.02 -16.52
CA GLN A 46 18.84 -0.49 -15.39
C GLN A 46 18.64 -1.37 -14.14
N SER A 47 19.72 -1.83 -13.53
CA SER A 47 19.69 -2.73 -12.36
C SER A 47 19.54 -1.99 -11.03
N LYS A 48 19.98 -0.72 -10.96
CA LYS A 48 19.89 0.10 -9.75
C LYS A 48 18.51 0.74 -9.62
N PHE A 49 17.96 0.71 -8.42
CA PHE A 49 16.79 1.50 -8.06
C PHE A 49 17.17 2.98 -7.95
N GLY A 50 16.25 3.87 -8.36
CA GLY A 50 16.40 5.29 -8.12
C GLY A 50 16.29 5.60 -6.63
N THR A 51 16.74 6.78 -6.23
CA THR A 51 16.55 7.26 -4.86
C THR A 51 15.13 7.79 -4.70
N LYS A 52 14.30 6.95 -4.07
CA LYS A 52 12.87 7.07 -3.74
C LYS A 52 11.88 6.78 -4.86
#